data_AF-A0AAU5AJ41-F1
#
_entry.id   AF-A0AAU5AJ41-F1
#
_cell.length_a   1.000
_cell.length_b   1.000
_cell.length_c   1.000
_cell.angle_alpha   90.00
_cell.angle_beta   90.00
_cell.angle_gamma   90.00
#
_symmetry.space_group_name_H-M   'P 1'
#
loop_
_entity.id
_entity.type
_entity.pdbx_description
1 polymer ?
#
loop_
_entity_poly.entity_id
_entity_poly.type
_entity_poly.pdbx_seq_one_letter_code
_entity_poly.pdbx_strand_id
1 'polypeptide(L)'
;MNSNPPDDWSPADNPYSIALSEANWWRATVALTVERMHGDDVPAGWFSSRQIDARTLVVALRQLLAAVKLERIALTDLGIDPAVITALDDAEQVFLDALPNIKHVRDGLTHFEDWARGRGGGPQKDARKTADPRDVARDFWSFGYDPVADTVTMGPFTISVSVAVPAANALFDAIYAATRAVDQRSAAELRDQVVQVLTDATISCTPPQGQVLVSQGHDMRVWLSLNLSGVPDEELKELAERVATVMTNAELQLTSPAFPEAQDIAARLADDEPLRVERNTR
;
A
#
# COMPACT_ATOMS: atom_id res chain seq x y z
N MET A 1 -3.94 17.65 -28.80
CA MET A 1 -2.78 16.74 -28.61
C MET A 1 -3.22 15.65 -27.63
N ASN A 2 -2.78 14.39 -27.78
CA ASN A 2 -3.08 13.35 -26.78
C ASN A 2 -2.19 13.57 -25.54
N SER A 3 -2.58 14.49 -24.67
CA SER A 3 -2.01 14.65 -23.33
C SER A 3 -2.60 13.56 -22.43
N ASN A 4 -2.00 12.37 -22.47
CA ASN A 4 -2.25 11.41 -21.41
C ASN A 4 -1.87 12.06 -20.07
N PRO A 5 -2.73 11.99 -19.03
CA PRO A 5 -2.40 12.52 -17.72
C PRO A 5 -1.13 11.84 -17.18
N PRO A 6 -0.33 12.56 -16.38
CA PRO A 6 0.92 12.04 -15.81
C PRO A 6 0.67 10.77 -14.97
N ASP A 7 1.59 9.81 -15.04
CA ASP A 7 1.56 8.55 -14.30
C ASP A 7 2.24 8.71 -12.93
N ASP A 8 1.65 9.55 -12.07
CA ASP A 8 2.25 9.99 -10.80
C ASP A 8 1.39 9.60 -9.59
N TRP A 9 0.88 8.36 -9.62
CA TRP A 9 0.10 7.82 -8.51
C TRP A 9 0.96 7.80 -7.23
N SER A 10 0.46 8.42 -6.16
CA SER A 10 1.14 8.48 -4.87
C SER A 10 0.27 7.87 -3.77
N PRO A 11 0.82 6.97 -2.93
CA PRO A 11 0.15 6.52 -1.72
C PRO A 11 -0.28 7.67 -0.80
N ALA A 12 0.43 8.81 -0.83
CA ALA A 12 0.12 9.95 0.02
C ALA A 12 -1.26 10.58 -0.26
N ASP A 13 -1.87 10.27 -1.40
CA ASP A 13 -3.17 10.82 -1.81
C ASP A 13 -4.36 10.21 -1.05
N ASN A 14 -4.13 9.15 -0.27
CA ASN A 14 -5.19 8.44 0.46
C ASN A 14 -4.76 8.12 1.90
N PRO A 15 -5.53 8.53 2.93
CA PRO A 15 -5.21 8.26 4.33
C PRO A 15 -5.16 6.77 4.69
N TYR A 16 -5.78 5.90 3.89
CA TYR A 16 -5.74 4.44 4.06
C TYR A 16 -4.43 3.82 3.56
N SER A 17 -3.60 4.56 2.83
CA SER A 17 -2.30 4.10 2.31
C SER A 17 -1.19 3.99 3.35
N ILE A 18 -1.47 4.21 4.63
CA ILE A 18 -0.49 4.02 5.71
C ILE A 18 0.05 2.58 5.67
N ALA A 19 -0.81 1.59 5.40
CA ALA A 19 -0.39 0.19 5.26
C ALA A 19 0.67 0.03 4.18
N LEU A 20 0.50 0.68 3.03
CA LEU A 20 1.46 0.62 1.94
C LEU A 20 2.79 1.31 2.27
N SER A 21 2.72 2.50 2.88
CA SER A 21 3.93 3.23 3.31
C SER A 21 4.76 2.41 4.30
N GLU A 22 4.11 1.85 5.33
CA GLU A 22 4.73 0.95 6.29
C GLU A 22 5.30 -0.29 5.60
N ALA A 23 4.52 -0.92 4.71
CA ALA A 23 4.98 -2.08 3.97
C ALA A 23 6.25 -1.79 3.14
N ASN A 24 6.36 -0.61 2.53
CA ASN A 24 7.55 -0.22 1.78
C ASN A 24 8.80 -0.10 2.68
N TRP A 25 8.65 0.52 3.85
CA TRP A 25 9.74 0.63 4.82
C TRP A 25 10.19 -0.73 5.34
N TRP A 26 9.25 -1.62 5.67
CA TRP A 26 9.57 -2.95 6.17
C TRP A 26 10.16 -3.85 5.09
N ARG A 27 9.68 -3.76 3.84
CA ARG A 27 10.28 -4.44 2.68
C ARG A 27 11.71 -3.97 2.44
N ALA A 28 11.97 -2.67 2.48
CA ALA A 28 13.32 -2.13 2.35
C ALA A 28 14.23 -2.59 3.51
N THR A 29 13.69 -2.67 4.73
CA THR A 29 14.40 -3.19 5.90
C THR A 29 14.75 -4.66 5.73
N VAL A 30 13.86 -5.49 5.18
CA VAL A 30 14.15 -6.89 4.83
C VAL A 30 15.32 -6.96 3.85
N ALA A 31 15.28 -6.20 2.75
CA ALA A 31 16.37 -6.19 1.77
C ALA A 31 17.71 -5.78 2.38
N LEU A 32 17.73 -4.69 3.15
CA LEU A 32 18.94 -4.19 3.79
C LEU A 32 19.52 -5.16 4.82
N THR A 33 18.67 -5.80 5.62
CA THR A 33 19.13 -6.78 6.63
C THR A 33 19.70 -8.03 5.97
N VAL A 34 19.07 -8.55 4.92
CA VAL A 34 19.60 -9.69 4.16
C VAL A 34 20.94 -9.35 3.52
N GLU A 35 21.06 -8.19 2.87
CA GLU A 35 22.34 -7.74 2.29
C GLU A 35 23.45 -7.69 3.33
N ARG A 36 23.18 -7.10 4.51
CA ARG A 36 24.16 -7.02 5.60
C ARG A 36 24.48 -8.37 6.24
N MET A 37 23.53 -9.29 6.28
CA MET A 37 23.75 -10.66 6.75
C MET A 37 24.70 -11.44 5.83
N HIS A 38 24.69 -11.14 4.53
CA HIS A 38 25.59 -11.75 3.53
C HIS A 38 26.93 -11.00 3.41
N GLY A 39 26.98 -9.72 3.78
CA GLY A 39 28.20 -8.90 3.83
C GLY A 39 29.14 -9.24 4.98
N ASP A 40 30.17 -8.41 5.18
CA ASP A 40 31.18 -8.61 6.22
C ASP A 40 30.57 -8.61 7.63
N ASP A 41 30.99 -9.57 8.45
CA ASP A 41 30.60 -9.60 9.86
C ASP A 41 31.41 -8.57 10.65
N VAL A 42 30.72 -7.57 11.20
CA VAL A 42 31.32 -6.51 12.00
C VAL A 42 30.99 -6.78 13.46
N PRO A 43 32.00 -7.04 14.32
CA PRO A 43 31.76 -7.26 15.74
C PRO A 43 31.14 -6.02 16.42
N ALA A 44 30.01 -6.21 17.09
CA ALA A 44 29.37 -5.24 17.96
C ALA A 44 29.49 -5.74 19.42
N GLY A 45 30.66 -5.50 20.03
CA GLY A 45 31.00 -6.07 21.33
C GLY A 45 31.16 -7.59 21.24
N TRP A 46 30.32 -8.35 21.96
CA TRP A 46 30.31 -9.82 21.92
C TRP A 46 29.34 -10.39 20.88
N PHE A 47 28.67 -9.53 20.10
CA PHE A 47 27.70 -9.94 19.10
C PHE A 47 28.25 -9.79 17.69
N SER A 48 27.87 -10.71 16.81
CA SER A 48 28.03 -10.59 15.36
C SER A 48 26.98 -9.62 14.81
N SER A 49 27.35 -8.74 13.88
CA SER A 49 26.40 -7.85 13.20
C SER A 49 25.32 -8.67 12.48
N ARG A 50 25.72 -9.79 11.86
CA ARG A 50 24.79 -10.70 11.18
C ARG A 50 23.74 -11.28 12.12
N GLN A 51 24.08 -11.54 13.39
CA GLN A 51 23.12 -12.00 14.41
C GLN A 51 22.14 -10.91 14.85
N ILE A 52 22.57 -9.65 14.82
CA ILE A 52 21.70 -8.50 15.10
C ILE A 52 20.76 -8.30 13.91
N ASP A 53 21.30 -8.30 12.69
CA ASP A 53 20.52 -8.13 11.47
C ASP A 53 19.50 -9.28 11.27
N ALA A 54 19.85 -10.52 11.65
CA ALA A 54 18.91 -11.64 11.65
C ALA A 54 17.70 -11.44 12.60
N ARG A 55 17.90 -10.80 13.76
CA ARG A 55 16.78 -10.47 14.65
C ARG A 55 15.90 -9.39 14.04
N THR A 56 16.53 -8.37 13.46
CA THR A 56 15.82 -7.27 12.77
C THR A 56 15.02 -7.81 11.58
N LEU A 57 15.57 -8.75 10.81
CA LEU A 57 14.90 -9.42 9.71
C LEU A 57 13.57 -10.06 10.15
N VAL A 58 13.58 -10.84 11.24
CA VAL A 58 12.37 -11.50 11.76
C VAL A 58 11.31 -10.47 12.17
N VAL A 59 11.72 -9.36 12.79
CA VAL A 59 10.81 -8.27 13.15
C VAL A 59 10.23 -7.63 11.89
N ALA A 60 11.06 -7.29 10.90
CA ALA A 60 10.61 -6.66 9.66
C ALA A 60 9.62 -7.54 8.88
N LEU A 61 9.88 -8.83 8.75
CA LEU A 61 8.97 -9.80 8.12
C LEU A 61 7.62 -9.86 8.85
N ARG A 62 7.61 -9.75 10.18
CA ARG A 62 6.37 -9.72 10.96
C ARG A 62 5.60 -8.41 10.77
N GLN A 63 6.28 -7.28 10.58
CA GLN A 63 5.63 -5.99 10.37
C GLN A 63 4.92 -5.92 9.01
N LEU A 64 5.41 -6.62 7.98
CA LEU A 64 4.65 -6.78 6.73
C LEU A 64 3.27 -7.42 6.96
N LEU A 65 3.17 -8.44 7.81
CA LEU A 65 1.89 -9.03 8.20
C LEU A 65 1.01 -8.07 9.03
N ALA A 66 1.60 -7.09 9.71
CA ALA A 66 0.83 -6.04 10.37
C ALA A 66 0.25 -5.04 9.35
N ALA A 67 1.01 -4.71 8.30
CA ALA A 67 0.54 -3.90 7.18
C ALA A 67 -0.62 -4.59 6.44
N VAL A 68 -0.53 -5.90 6.17
CA VAL A 68 -1.66 -6.69 5.61
C VAL A 68 -2.92 -6.54 6.45
N LYS A 69 -2.79 -6.70 7.78
CA LYS A 69 -3.94 -6.56 8.69
C LYS A 69 -4.54 -5.16 8.62
N LEU A 70 -3.70 -4.13 8.57
CA LEU A 70 -4.15 -2.74 8.48
C LEU A 70 -4.90 -2.49 7.16
N GLU A 71 -4.35 -2.96 6.04
CA GLU A 71 -4.99 -2.87 4.73
C GLU A 71 -6.34 -3.61 4.72
N ARG A 72 -6.40 -4.85 5.24
CA ARG A 72 -7.65 -5.63 5.34
C ARG A 72 -8.76 -4.88 6.10
N ILE A 73 -8.41 -4.21 7.20
CA ILE A 73 -9.36 -3.40 7.97
C ILE A 73 -9.88 -2.26 7.09
N ALA A 74 -8.99 -1.52 6.42
CA ALA A 74 -9.37 -0.43 5.52
C ALA A 74 -10.29 -0.92 4.38
N LEU A 75 -9.93 -2.01 3.69
CA LEU A 75 -10.74 -2.60 2.62
C LEU A 75 -12.14 -2.98 3.11
N THR A 76 -12.24 -3.54 4.32
CA THR A 76 -13.51 -3.94 4.93
C THR A 76 -14.37 -2.75 5.30
N ASP A 77 -13.79 -1.77 6.01
CA ASP A 77 -14.50 -0.57 6.47
C ASP A 77 -15.01 0.27 5.29
N LEU A 78 -14.23 0.28 4.21
CA LEU A 78 -14.60 0.95 2.97
C LEU A 78 -15.59 0.14 2.14
N GLY A 79 -15.80 -1.15 2.39
CA GLY A 79 -16.66 -2.01 1.58
C GLY A 79 -16.10 -2.24 0.17
N ILE A 80 -14.78 -2.42 0.04
CA ILE A 80 -14.13 -2.80 -1.24
C ILE A 80 -14.56 -4.22 -1.63
N ASP A 81 -14.54 -4.51 -2.94
CA ASP A 81 -14.89 -5.83 -3.47
C ASP A 81 -14.19 -6.96 -2.69
N PRO A 82 -14.95 -7.95 -2.14
CA PRO A 82 -14.38 -9.10 -1.43
C PRO A 82 -13.30 -9.87 -2.20
N ALA A 83 -13.29 -9.80 -3.54
CA ALA A 83 -12.24 -10.39 -4.36
C ALA A 83 -10.86 -9.79 -4.08
N VAL A 84 -10.77 -8.49 -3.77
CA VAL A 84 -9.50 -7.82 -3.41
C VAL A 84 -9.00 -8.31 -2.06
N ILE A 85 -9.91 -8.46 -1.08
CA ILE A 85 -9.58 -9.00 0.24
C ILE A 85 -9.10 -10.44 0.12
N THR A 86 -9.78 -11.26 -0.69
CA THR A 86 -9.39 -12.66 -0.94
C THR A 86 -8.00 -12.76 -1.54
N ALA A 87 -7.69 -11.91 -2.55
CA ALA A 87 -6.36 -11.88 -3.16
C ALA A 87 -5.25 -11.48 -2.16
N LEU A 88 -5.55 -10.55 -1.24
CA LEU A 88 -4.62 -10.16 -0.18
C LEU A 88 -4.43 -11.29 0.86
N ASP A 89 -5.49 -12.01 1.21
CA ASP A 89 -5.44 -13.17 2.11
C ASP A 89 -4.62 -14.32 1.51
N ASP A 90 -4.80 -14.60 0.22
CA ASP A 90 -4.01 -15.59 -0.51
C ASP A 90 -2.52 -15.22 -0.52
N ALA A 91 -2.20 -13.93 -0.74
CA ALA A 91 -0.82 -13.44 -0.69
C ALA A 91 -0.20 -13.55 0.72
N GLU A 92 -0.96 -13.27 1.78
CA GLU A 92 -0.52 -13.51 3.16
C GLU A 92 -0.21 -14.99 3.37
N GLN A 93 -1.06 -15.90 2.89
CA GLN A 93 -0.83 -17.33 3.05
C GLN A 93 0.41 -17.79 2.29
N VAL A 94 0.60 -17.36 1.03
CA VAL A 94 1.82 -17.65 0.25
C VAL A 94 3.07 -17.15 0.97
N PHE A 95 3.02 -15.96 1.57
CA PHE A 95 4.12 -15.42 2.37
C PHE A 95 4.42 -16.29 3.61
N LEU A 96 3.39 -16.73 4.34
CA LEU A 96 3.54 -17.59 5.51
C LEU A 96 4.08 -18.98 5.14
N ASP A 97 3.64 -19.53 4.00
CA ASP A 97 4.10 -20.82 3.49
C ASP A 97 5.56 -20.77 3.04
N ALA A 98 6.00 -19.63 2.47
CA ALA A 98 7.40 -19.40 2.11
C ALA A 98 8.32 -19.29 3.34
N LEU A 99 7.79 -18.84 4.48
CA LEU A 99 8.53 -18.62 5.73
C LEU A 99 7.98 -19.50 6.86
N PRO A 100 8.06 -20.84 6.72
CA PRO A 100 7.49 -21.75 7.69
C PRO A 100 8.11 -21.48 9.07
N ASN A 101 7.28 -21.44 10.11
CA ASN A 101 7.68 -21.14 11.49
C ASN A 101 8.06 -19.69 11.81
N ILE A 102 7.94 -18.72 10.90
CA ILE A 102 8.25 -17.31 11.19
C ILE A 102 7.54 -16.79 12.44
N LYS A 103 6.30 -17.25 12.67
CA LYS A 103 5.53 -16.96 13.89
C LYS A 103 6.26 -17.42 15.15
N HIS A 104 6.75 -18.66 15.18
CA HIS A 104 7.45 -19.22 16.33
C HIS A 104 8.80 -18.58 16.57
N VAL A 105 9.55 -18.29 15.50
CA VAL A 105 10.81 -17.56 15.58
C VAL A 105 10.59 -16.17 16.18
N ARG A 106 9.57 -15.45 15.71
CA ARG A 106 9.20 -14.14 16.26
C ARG A 106 8.75 -14.24 17.71
N ASP A 107 7.87 -15.18 18.04
CA ASP A 107 7.34 -15.31 19.40
C ASP A 107 8.48 -15.59 20.41
N GLY A 108 9.47 -16.41 20.03
CA GLY A 108 10.67 -16.61 20.85
C GLY A 108 11.53 -15.35 21.03
N LEU A 109 11.56 -14.45 20.04
CA LEU A 109 12.31 -13.20 20.10
C LEU A 109 11.58 -12.11 20.90
N THR A 110 10.29 -11.91 20.65
CA THR A 110 9.53 -10.76 21.19
C THR A 110 8.81 -11.06 22.49
N HIS A 111 8.59 -12.33 22.82
CA HIS A 111 7.91 -12.78 24.04
C HIS A 111 8.81 -13.71 24.87
N PHE A 112 10.12 -13.46 24.86
CA PHE A 112 11.14 -14.32 25.47
C PHE A 112 10.86 -14.62 26.96
N GLU A 113 10.25 -13.68 27.68
CA GLU A 113 9.91 -13.76 29.10
C GLU A 113 8.92 -14.88 29.43
N ASP A 114 8.01 -15.15 28.49
CA ASP A 114 6.96 -16.17 28.60
C ASP A 114 7.29 -17.41 27.78
N TRP A 115 7.94 -17.22 26.63
CA TRP A 115 8.36 -18.29 25.72
C TRP A 115 9.37 -19.21 26.39
N ALA A 116 10.46 -18.67 26.93
CA ALA A 116 11.53 -19.47 27.55
C ALA A 116 11.05 -20.24 28.80
N ARG A 117 9.94 -19.83 29.41
CA ARG A 117 9.34 -20.48 30.60
C ARG A 117 8.21 -21.46 30.28
N GLY A 118 7.84 -21.61 29.01
CA GLY A 118 6.69 -22.42 28.60
C GLY A 118 5.35 -21.86 29.08
N ARG A 119 5.26 -20.54 29.36
CA ARG A 119 4.06 -19.86 29.90
C ARG A 119 3.22 -19.18 28.81
N GLY A 120 3.82 -18.88 27.67
CA GLY A 120 3.12 -18.32 26.50
C GLY A 120 2.22 -19.33 25.77
N GLY A 121 1.77 -18.99 24.57
CA GLY A 121 1.10 -19.93 23.65
C GLY A 121 2.09 -20.60 22.69
N GLY A 122 1.82 -21.84 22.28
CA GLY A 122 2.63 -22.54 21.26
C GLY A 122 3.26 -23.87 21.72
N PRO A 123 4.10 -24.49 20.87
CA PRO A 123 4.65 -25.84 21.10
C PRO A 123 5.45 -25.97 22.41
N GLN A 124 6.09 -24.91 22.87
CA GLN A 124 6.81 -24.86 24.14
C GLN A 124 5.89 -24.98 25.36
N LYS A 125 4.65 -24.48 25.28
CA LYS A 125 3.62 -24.68 26.33
C LYS A 125 3.20 -26.14 26.39
N ASP A 126 3.06 -26.78 25.24
CA ASP A 126 2.70 -28.20 25.18
C ASP A 126 3.84 -29.08 25.70
N ALA A 127 5.09 -28.78 25.31
CA ALA A 127 6.28 -29.45 25.86
C ALA A 127 6.36 -29.31 27.39
N ARG A 128 5.97 -28.15 27.94
CA ARG A 128 5.94 -27.90 29.38
C ARG A 128 4.99 -28.80 30.17
N LYS A 129 3.97 -29.39 29.52
CA LYS A 129 3.03 -30.32 30.17
C LYS A 129 3.69 -31.66 30.52
N THR A 130 4.74 -32.05 29.79
CA THR A 130 5.35 -33.38 29.89
C THR A 130 6.84 -33.36 30.21
N ALA A 131 7.51 -32.20 30.16
CA ALA A 131 8.94 -32.07 30.39
C ALA A 131 9.29 -31.10 31.55
N ASP A 132 10.50 -31.27 32.10
CA ASP A 132 11.08 -30.37 33.10
C ASP A 132 11.26 -28.95 32.52
N PRO A 133 11.01 -27.87 33.29
CA PRO A 133 11.11 -26.51 32.74
C PRO A 133 12.52 -26.18 32.23
N ARG A 134 13.57 -26.76 32.80
CA ARG A 134 14.94 -26.54 32.34
C ARG A 134 15.18 -27.15 30.97
N ASP A 135 14.61 -28.33 30.70
CA ASP A 135 14.72 -28.98 29.39
C ASP A 135 13.97 -28.19 28.32
N VAL A 136 12.74 -27.74 28.63
CA VAL A 136 11.99 -26.86 27.71
C VAL A 136 12.75 -25.55 27.47
N ALA A 137 13.30 -24.93 28.51
CA ALA A 137 14.10 -23.74 28.32
C ALA A 137 15.30 -24.02 27.40
N ARG A 138 16.05 -25.10 27.65
CA ARG A 138 17.22 -25.52 26.84
C ARG A 138 16.88 -25.75 25.36
N ASP A 139 15.71 -26.31 25.08
CA ASP A 139 15.36 -26.70 23.72
C ASP A 139 14.75 -25.52 22.91
N PHE A 140 14.25 -24.46 23.59
CA PHE A 140 13.52 -23.35 22.95
C PHE A 140 14.17 -21.96 23.11
N TRP A 141 15.26 -21.80 23.85
CA TRP A 141 15.90 -20.49 24.11
C TRP A 141 16.88 -20.01 23.04
N SER A 142 17.47 -20.91 22.26
CA SER A 142 18.59 -20.57 21.38
C SER A 142 18.11 -19.78 20.17
N PHE A 143 18.86 -18.74 19.81
CA PHE A 143 18.68 -18.01 18.56
C PHE A 143 20.01 -17.96 17.81
N GLY A 144 20.00 -18.23 16.51
CA GLY A 144 21.21 -18.15 15.69
C GLY A 144 20.92 -18.04 14.20
N TYR A 145 21.69 -17.18 13.54
CA TYR A 145 21.88 -17.21 12.09
C TYR A 145 23.09 -18.08 11.73
N ASP A 146 22.89 -19.03 10.81
CA ASP A 146 23.93 -19.85 10.18
C ASP A 146 24.20 -19.32 8.77
N PRO A 147 25.37 -18.70 8.50
CA PRO A 147 25.69 -18.15 7.17
C PRO A 147 26.03 -19.23 6.14
N VAL A 148 26.33 -20.47 6.54
CA VAL A 148 26.60 -21.57 5.61
C VAL A 148 25.28 -22.17 5.12
N ALA A 149 24.33 -22.38 6.02
CA ALA A 149 23.01 -22.88 5.68
C ALA A 149 22.06 -21.78 5.16
N ASP A 150 22.42 -20.51 5.38
CA ASP A 150 21.58 -19.33 5.12
C ASP A 150 20.21 -19.41 5.83
N THR A 151 20.25 -19.77 7.12
CA THR A 151 19.05 -19.97 7.94
C THR A 151 19.10 -19.24 9.27
N VAL A 152 17.94 -18.76 9.73
CA VAL A 152 17.74 -18.26 11.08
C VAL A 152 16.98 -19.31 11.89
N THR A 153 17.46 -19.57 13.11
CA THR A 153 16.91 -20.56 14.02
C THR A 153 16.46 -19.91 15.33
N MET A 154 15.36 -20.43 15.88
CA MET A 154 14.90 -20.19 17.25
C MET A 154 14.47 -21.53 17.85
N GLY A 155 15.27 -22.11 18.74
CA GLY A 155 15.06 -23.47 19.22
C GLY A 155 14.91 -24.47 18.06
N PRO A 156 13.80 -25.24 17.97
CA PRO A 156 13.57 -26.18 16.88
C PRO A 156 13.03 -25.54 15.59
N PHE A 157 12.80 -24.22 15.56
CA PHE A 157 12.19 -23.53 14.43
C PHE A 157 13.24 -22.92 13.54
N THR A 158 13.08 -23.09 12.23
CA THR A 158 14.01 -22.61 11.22
C THR A 158 13.26 -21.88 10.11
N ILE A 159 13.81 -20.76 9.65
CA ILE A 159 13.43 -20.05 8.41
C ILE A 159 14.65 -19.91 7.50
N SER A 160 14.43 -19.95 6.19
CA SER A 160 15.45 -19.65 5.19
C SER A 160 15.53 -18.14 4.95
N VAL A 161 16.76 -17.61 4.88
CA VAL A 161 17.01 -16.18 4.62
C VAL A 161 16.89 -15.88 3.14
N SER A 162 17.35 -16.78 2.26
CA SER A 162 17.26 -16.62 0.80
C SER A 162 15.86 -16.38 0.26
N VAL A 163 14.80 -16.84 0.96
CA VAL A 163 13.40 -16.64 0.54
C VAL A 163 12.80 -15.34 1.05
N ALA A 164 13.45 -14.65 2.00
CA ALA A 164 12.86 -13.52 2.71
C ALA A 164 12.59 -12.31 1.80
N VAL A 165 13.56 -11.93 0.95
CA VAL A 165 13.39 -10.80 0.02
C VAL A 165 12.32 -11.08 -1.06
N PRO A 166 12.34 -12.23 -1.78
CA PRO A 166 11.28 -12.55 -2.73
C PRO A 166 9.89 -12.58 -2.08
N ALA A 167 9.74 -13.21 -0.92
CA ALA A 167 8.46 -13.27 -0.21
C ALA A 167 7.97 -11.88 0.22
N ALA A 168 8.87 -11.05 0.76
CA ALA A 168 8.54 -9.68 1.17
C ALA A 168 8.11 -8.80 -0.01
N ASN A 169 8.78 -8.91 -1.17
CA ASN A 169 8.40 -8.18 -2.38
C ASN A 169 7.02 -8.63 -2.88
N ALA A 170 6.78 -9.94 -2.98
CA ALA A 170 5.48 -10.46 -3.43
C ALA A 170 4.32 -10.02 -2.52
N LEU A 171 4.52 -10.04 -1.19
CA LEU A 171 3.51 -9.56 -0.25
C LEU A 171 3.29 -8.04 -0.37
N PHE A 172 4.35 -7.28 -0.56
CA PHE A 172 4.25 -5.84 -0.80
C PHE A 172 3.47 -5.51 -2.07
N ASP A 173 3.72 -6.22 -3.18
CA ASP A 173 3.01 -6.02 -4.44
C ASP A 173 1.50 -6.28 -4.27
N ALA A 174 1.12 -7.27 -3.45
CA ALA A 174 -0.28 -7.52 -3.11
C ALA A 174 -0.90 -6.40 -2.27
N ILE A 175 -0.17 -5.88 -1.27
CA ILE A 175 -0.62 -4.70 -0.48
C ILE A 175 -0.78 -3.49 -1.40
N TYR A 176 0.19 -3.24 -2.29
CA TYR A 176 0.13 -2.16 -3.27
C TYR A 176 -1.08 -2.27 -4.19
N ALA A 177 -1.36 -3.46 -4.73
CA ALA A 177 -2.52 -3.70 -5.58
C ALA A 177 -3.85 -3.48 -4.82
N ALA A 178 -3.92 -3.92 -3.56
CA ALA A 178 -5.08 -3.70 -2.69
C ALA A 178 -5.33 -2.21 -2.43
N THR A 179 -4.29 -1.46 -2.05
CA THR A 179 -4.40 -0.01 -1.84
C THR A 179 -4.84 0.71 -3.12
N ARG A 180 -4.30 0.31 -4.28
CA ARG A 180 -4.73 0.87 -5.58
C ARG A 180 -6.20 0.61 -5.89
N ALA A 181 -6.78 -0.51 -5.44
CA ALA A 181 -8.20 -0.79 -5.64
C ALA A 181 -9.09 0.22 -4.90
N VAL A 182 -8.63 0.73 -3.75
CA VAL A 182 -9.33 1.81 -3.02
C VAL A 182 -9.37 3.09 -3.84
N ASP A 183 -8.23 3.48 -4.42
CA ASP A 183 -8.13 4.69 -5.22
C ASP A 183 -8.92 4.55 -6.53
N GLN A 184 -8.88 3.38 -7.16
CA GLN A 184 -9.70 3.08 -8.33
C GLN A 184 -11.18 3.30 -8.07
N ARG A 185 -11.70 2.78 -6.95
CA ARG A 185 -13.11 2.95 -6.59
C ARG A 185 -13.41 4.42 -6.28
N SER A 186 -12.57 5.07 -5.49
CA SER A 186 -12.75 6.48 -5.12
C SER A 186 -12.78 7.41 -6.33
N ALA A 187 -11.93 7.12 -7.33
CA ALA A 187 -11.88 7.80 -8.61
C ALA A 187 -13.11 7.52 -9.48
N ALA A 188 -13.58 6.27 -9.52
CA ALA A 188 -14.80 5.90 -10.24
C ALA A 188 -16.03 6.63 -9.64
N GLU A 189 -16.17 6.63 -8.32
CA GLU A 189 -17.24 7.34 -7.61
C GLU A 189 -17.19 8.85 -7.87
N LEU A 190 -15.99 9.46 -7.85
CA LEU A 190 -15.83 10.88 -8.17
C LEU A 190 -16.17 11.18 -9.63
N ARG A 191 -15.75 10.32 -10.56
CA ARG A 191 -16.08 10.44 -11.97
C ARG A 191 -17.59 10.39 -12.19
N ASP A 192 -18.28 9.43 -11.57
CA ASP A 192 -19.73 9.30 -11.66
C ASP A 192 -20.44 10.53 -11.08
N GLN A 193 -19.95 11.06 -9.95
CA GLN A 193 -20.43 12.30 -9.36
C GLN A 193 -20.26 13.49 -10.32
N VAL A 194 -19.10 13.65 -10.95
CA VAL A 194 -18.85 14.73 -11.93
C VAL A 194 -19.78 14.61 -13.13
N VAL A 195 -19.93 13.41 -13.69
CA VAL A 195 -20.83 13.15 -14.83
C VAL A 195 -22.27 13.50 -14.46
N GLN A 196 -22.74 13.09 -13.28
CA GLN A 196 -24.08 13.40 -12.80
C GLN A 196 -24.30 14.91 -12.65
N VAL A 197 -23.37 15.61 -11.99
CA VAL A 197 -23.44 17.07 -11.79
C VAL A 197 -23.48 17.83 -13.12
N LEU A 198 -22.64 17.44 -14.09
CA LEU A 198 -22.65 18.04 -15.43
C LEU A 198 -23.98 17.76 -16.15
N THR A 199 -24.49 16.54 -16.04
CA THR A 199 -25.76 16.12 -16.68
C THR A 199 -26.95 16.88 -16.11
N ASP A 200 -27.03 17.03 -14.79
CA ASP A 200 -28.09 17.79 -14.11
C ASP A 200 -28.05 19.27 -14.48
N ALA A 201 -26.85 19.79 -14.75
CA ALA A 201 -26.66 21.13 -15.29
C ALA A 201 -26.91 21.21 -16.81
N THR A 202 -27.35 20.14 -17.49
CA THR A 202 -27.56 20.04 -18.95
C THR A 202 -26.30 20.30 -19.79
N ILE A 203 -25.13 19.92 -19.27
CA ILE A 203 -23.85 19.97 -19.99
C ILE A 203 -23.56 18.58 -20.56
N SER A 204 -23.37 18.50 -21.88
CA SER A 204 -23.14 17.21 -22.56
C SER A 204 -21.74 16.68 -22.26
N CYS A 205 -21.66 15.52 -21.59
CA CYS A 205 -20.41 14.86 -21.22
C CYS A 205 -20.27 13.40 -21.74
N THR A 206 -21.22 12.94 -22.57
CA THR A 206 -21.24 11.56 -23.07
C THR A 206 -20.32 11.39 -24.29
N PRO A 207 -19.27 10.55 -24.23
CA PRO A 207 -18.42 10.28 -25.37
C PRO A 207 -19.21 9.61 -26.52
N PRO A 208 -18.84 9.82 -27.80
CA PRO A 208 -17.72 10.64 -28.28
C PRO A 208 -18.09 12.11 -28.57
N GLN A 209 -19.36 12.49 -28.40
CA GLN A 209 -19.91 13.78 -28.85
C GLN A 209 -20.06 14.81 -27.72
N GLY A 210 -19.72 14.43 -26.49
CA GLY A 210 -19.72 15.32 -25.33
C GLY A 210 -18.83 16.54 -25.56
N GLN A 211 -19.34 17.69 -25.15
CA GLN A 211 -18.59 18.95 -25.14
C GLN A 211 -17.57 18.97 -23.99
N VAL A 212 -17.83 18.20 -22.93
CA VAL A 212 -16.92 17.97 -21.81
C VAL A 212 -16.50 16.51 -21.79
N LEU A 213 -15.20 16.26 -21.59
CA LEU A 213 -14.64 14.92 -21.42
C LEU A 213 -14.27 14.72 -19.96
N VAL A 214 -14.81 13.66 -19.35
CA VAL A 214 -14.49 13.26 -17.97
C VAL A 214 -13.83 11.90 -18.02
N SER A 215 -12.55 11.84 -17.64
CA SER A 215 -11.73 10.63 -17.70
C SER A 215 -11.06 10.34 -16.37
N GLN A 216 -10.85 9.06 -16.08
CA GLN A 216 -9.97 8.63 -15.01
C GLN A 216 -8.55 8.44 -15.58
N GLY A 217 -7.57 9.11 -14.98
CA GLY A 217 -6.16 8.99 -15.36
C GLY A 217 -5.50 7.71 -14.82
N HIS A 218 -4.31 7.40 -15.31
CA HIS A 218 -3.49 6.29 -14.78
C HIS A 218 -3.01 6.55 -13.35
N ASP A 219 -2.90 7.82 -12.97
CA ASP A 219 -2.68 8.31 -11.61
C ASP A 219 -3.86 8.08 -10.66
N MET A 220 -4.94 7.44 -11.12
CA MET A 220 -6.18 7.23 -10.38
C MET A 220 -6.88 8.53 -9.99
N ARG A 221 -6.62 9.64 -10.70
CA ARG A 221 -7.32 10.91 -10.50
C ARG A 221 -8.37 11.13 -11.57
N VAL A 222 -9.34 11.98 -11.28
CA VAL A 222 -10.39 12.37 -12.23
C VAL A 222 -9.97 13.65 -12.94
N TRP A 223 -10.04 13.62 -14.27
CA TRP A 223 -9.62 14.70 -15.14
C TRP A 223 -10.81 15.18 -15.98
N LEU A 224 -10.87 16.49 -16.19
CA LEU A 224 -11.90 17.16 -16.97
C LEU A 224 -11.23 18.02 -18.06
N SER A 225 -11.68 17.88 -19.30
CA SER A 225 -11.27 18.74 -20.42
C SER A 225 -12.46 19.07 -21.34
N LEU A 226 -12.29 20.03 -22.25
CA LEU A 226 -13.29 20.36 -23.27
C LEU A 226 -12.97 19.69 -24.60
N ASN A 227 -14.02 19.35 -25.35
CA ASN A 227 -13.88 18.94 -26.73
C ASN A 227 -13.89 20.17 -27.63
N LEU A 228 -12.71 20.55 -28.13
CA LEU A 228 -12.53 21.74 -28.98
C LEU A 228 -13.01 21.55 -30.43
N SER A 229 -13.53 20.38 -30.79
CA SER A 229 -13.85 20.06 -32.17
C SER A 229 -15.08 20.85 -32.67
N GLY A 230 -14.83 21.97 -33.36
CA GLY A 230 -15.86 22.72 -34.09
C GLY A 230 -16.73 23.64 -33.23
N VAL A 231 -16.30 23.94 -31.99
CA VAL A 231 -16.95 24.93 -31.12
C VAL A 231 -16.22 26.26 -31.24
N PRO A 232 -16.90 27.40 -31.51
CA PRO A 232 -16.29 28.72 -31.53
C PRO A 232 -15.66 29.10 -30.18
N ASP A 233 -14.57 29.89 -30.20
CA ASP A 233 -13.85 30.33 -28.99
C ASP A 233 -14.75 31.03 -27.95
N GLU A 234 -15.75 31.79 -28.40
CA GLU A 234 -16.70 32.47 -27.49
C GLU A 234 -17.60 31.45 -26.77
N GLU A 235 -18.13 30.47 -27.50
CA GLU A 235 -18.94 29.38 -26.93
C GLU A 235 -18.11 28.49 -26.00
N LEU A 236 -16.83 28.28 -26.28
CA LEU A 236 -15.90 27.54 -25.41
C LEU A 236 -15.68 28.25 -24.07
N LYS A 237 -15.50 29.57 -24.09
CA LYS A 237 -15.34 30.37 -22.86
C LYS A 237 -16.59 30.33 -22.01
N GLU A 238 -17.76 30.53 -22.62
CA GLU A 238 -19.05 30.42 -21.92
C GLU A 238 -19.26 29.03 -21.32
N LEU A 239 -18.93 27.97 -22.08
CA LEU A 239 -18.99 26.60 -21.59
C LEU A 239 -18.03 26.37 -20.40
N ALA A 240 -16.79 26.84 -20.50
CA ALA A 240 -15.79 26.69 -19.45
C ALA A 240 -16.21 27.39 -18.15
N GLU A 241 -16.73 28.61 -18.24
CA GLU A 241 -17.27 29.36 -17.10
C GLU A 241 -18.44 28.63 -16.44
N ARG A 242 -19.35 28.09 -17.27
CA ARG A 242 -20.49 27.31 -16.81
C ARG A 242 -20.05 26.03 -16.11
N VAL A 243 -19.08 25.30 -16.67
CA VAL A 243 -18.50 24.09 -16.04
C VAL A 243 -17.87 24.44 -14.70
N ALA A 244 -17.00 25.46 -14.64
CA ALA A 244 -16.34 25.87 -13.40
C ALA A 244 -17.36 26.26 -12.31
N THR A 245 -18.42 26.97 -12.68
CA THR A 245 -19.52 27.35 -11.78
C THR A 245 -20.27 26.13 -11.26
N VAL A 246 -20.61 25.20 -12.16
CA VAL A 246 -21.33 23.96 -11.82
C VAL A 246 -20.52 23.08 -10.88
N MET A 247 -19.21 22.90 -11.13
CA MET A 247 -18.32 22.17 -10.23
C MET A 247 -18.25 22.83 -8.85
N THR A 248 -18.04 24.14 -8.81
CA THR A 248 -17.97 24.89 -7.54
C THR A 248 -19.25 24.76 -6.72
N ASN A 249 -20.42 24.88 -7.36
CA ASN A 249 -21.72 24.73 -6.70
C ASN A 249 -21.96 23.30 -6.17
N ALA A 250 -21.34 22.29 -6.78
CA ALA A 250 -21.37 20.90 -6.34
C ALA A 250 -20.29 20.56 -5.30
N GLU A 251 -19.60 21.57 -4.76
CA GLU A 251 -18.48 21.41 -3.82
C GLU A 251 -17.31 20.59 -4.40
N LEU A 252 -17.13 20.65 -5.73
CA LEU A 252 -16.00 20.09 -6.44
C LEU A 252 -15.06 21.22 -6.88
N GLN A 253 -13.76 20.99 -6.73
CA GLN A 253 -12.73 21.91 -7.16
C GLN A 253 -12.07 21.41 -8.44
N LEU A 254 -11.82 22.33 -9.37
CA LEU A 254 -10.94 22.09 -10.51
C LEU A 254 -9.57 22.69 -10.19
N THR A 255 -8.51 21.90 -10.30
CA THR A 255 -7.13 22.36 -10.06
C THR A 255 -6.26 22.14 -11.29
N SER A 256 -5.44 23.12 -11.62
CA SER A 256 -4.42 22.98 -12.67
C SER A 256 -3.21 22.28 -12.08
N PRO A 257 -2.72 21.19 -12.70
CA PRO A 257 -1.49 20.53 -12.26
C PRO A 257 -0.26 21.42 -12.51
N ALA A 258 -0.28 22.25 -13.55
CA ALA A 258 0.83 23.13 -13.88
C ALA A 258 0.85 24.39 -12.99
N PHE A 259 -0.31 24.85 -12.51
CA PHE A 259 -0.46 26.05 -11.71
C PHE A 259 -1.51 25.85 -10.60
N PRO A 260 -1.15 25.17 -9.49
CA PRO A 260 -2.11 24.79 -8.45
C PRO A 260 -2.85 25.96 -7.78
N GLU A 261 -2.26 27.16 -7.79
CA GLU A 261 -2.82 28.39 -7.20
C GLU A 261 -3.62 29.23 -8.21
N ALA A 262 -3.82 28.72 -9.43
CA ALA A 262 -4.55 29.41 -10.49
C ALA A 262 -6.00 29.70 -10.07
N GLN A 263 -6.41 30.96 -10.20
CA GLN A 263 -7.80 31.39 -10.00
C GLN A 263 -8.56 31.47 -11.32
N ASP A 264 -7.86 31.43 -12.45
CA ASP A 264 -8.37 31.55 -13.81
C ASP A 264 -8.78 30.18 -14.40
N ILE A 265 -9.42 29.33 -13.58
CA ILE A 265 -9.80 27.95 -13.92
C ILE A 265 -10.60 27.84 -15.23
N ALA A 266 -11.55 28.74 -15.46
CA ALA A 266 -12.35 28.74 -16.68
C ALA A 266 -11.51 29.10 -17.93
N ALA A 267 -10.58 30.04 -17.82
CA ALA A 267 -9.70 30.42 -18.93
C ALA A 267 -8.81 29.24 -19.32
N ARG A 268 -8.24 28.57 -18.33
CA ARG A 268 -7.41 27.37 -18.52
C ARG A 268 -8.16 26.23 -19.19
N LEU A 269 -9.38 25.97 -18.73
CA LEU A 269 -10.23 24.96 -19.33
C LEU A 269 -10.60 25.29 -20.79
N ALA A 270 -10.79 26.57 -21.11
CA ALA A 270 -11.00 27.04 -22.49
C ALA A 270 -9.74 26.92 -23.36
N ASP A 271 -8.54 26.95 -22.76
CA ASP A 271 -7.24 26.82 -23.42
C ASP A 271 -6.78 25.35 -23.61
N ASP A 272 -7.71 24.39 -23.64
CA ASP A 272 -7.46 22.94 -23.78
C ASP A 272 -6.71 22.29 -22.60
N GLU A 273 -6.60 22.95 -21.44
CA GLU A 273 -5.91 22.34 -20.31
C GLU A 273 -6.80 21.28 -19.64
N PRO A 274 -6.32 20.03 -19.49
CA PRO A 274 -6.99 19.05 -18.65
C PRO A 274 -6.82 19.45 -17.19
N LEU A 275 -7.94 19.69 -16.51
CA LEU A 275 -7.97 20.07 -15.10
C LEU A 275 -8.29 18.86 -14.25
N ARG A 276 -7.63 18.77 -13.09
CA ARG A 276 -7.89 17.73 -12.10
C ARG A 276 -9.15 18.11 -11.31
N VAL A 277 -10.00 17.11 -11.04
CA VAL A 277 -11.18 17.28 -10.19
C VAL A 277 -10.88 16.75 -8.79
N GLU A 278 -11.22 17.53 -7.77
CA GLU A 278 -11.05 17.18 -6.35
C GLU A 278 -12.34 17.48 -5.58
N ARG A 279 -12.59 16.73 -4.50
CA ARG A 279 -13.67 17.07 -3.55
C ARG A 279 -13.17 18.17 -2.63
N ASN A 280 -13.99 19.18 -2.35
CA ASN A 280 -13.65 20.17 -1.33
C ASN A 280 -13.60 19.49 0.04
N THR A 281 -12.40 19.26 0.57
CA THR A 281 -12.21 18.88 1.98
C THR A 281 -12.45 20.12 2.84
N ARG A 282 -13.65 20.22 3.42
CA ARG A 282 -13.94 21.21 4.48
C ARG A 282 -13.34 20.79 5.81
#